data_AF-A0A6H0Y4T9-F1
#
_entry.id   AF-A0A6H0Y4T9-F1
#
_cell.length_a   1.000
_cell.length_b   1.000
_cell.length_c   1.000
_cell.angle_alpha   90.00
_cell.angle_beta   90.00
_cell.angle_gamma   90.00
#
_symmetry.space_group_name_H-M   'P 1'
#
loop_
_entity.id
_entity.type
_entity.pdbx_description
1 polymer ?
#
loop_
_entity_poly.entity_id
_entity_poly.type
_entity_poly.pdbx_seq_one_letter_code
_entity_poly.pdbx_strand_id
1 'polypeptide(L)'
;MTIFLPYIILSVLIATPFALAYKIDDSCNNYYELVHDSLEAAFDMAAAAEAALRDPLQRNPNDQRLAQILFNPEGVTGRPVNTDTAWRSFLGLGRIRTLKKDRFITDTNEAIIYCNLDRLEKRDDGLYYDADMNAVVEPTQIGELKDPGSELASTFKHSNNKHPAQITINTWFLQWAYHARYQRWNDWSIAAAAASILIPLTTLGWPLTPIDALTLLDKVLLHELTHTDAGGSTNDCSPEISTLDVVNQLQYAGKAYGWLRAKFLAGHAKAGHADSAQNNADSLALFASGVRLRQLVPARYITDAGAVVSANPLHTRFVPVELRWPSSSVAFENFINMIKHRNAIMKGVSRVA
;
A
#
# COMPACT_ATOMS: atom_id res chain seq x y z
N MET A 1 -17.24 -27.38 62.88
CA MET A 1 -16.19 -26.34 62.86
C MET A 1 -15.76 -26.21 61.41
N THR A 2 -16.35 -25.24 60.71
CA THR A 2 -16.30 -25.14 59.24
C THR A 2 -15.39 -23.98 58.89
N ILE A 3 -14.21 -24.27 58.34
CA ILE A 3 -13.21 -23.26 58.01
C ILE A 3 -13.60 -22.65 56.65
N PHE A 4 -14.10 -21.42 56.67
CA PHE A 4 -14.24 -20.59 55.48
C PHE A 4 -12.85 -20.14 55.03
N LEU A 5 -12.36 -20.67 53.90
CA LEU A 5 -11.24 -20.05 53.18
C LEU A 5 -11.80 -18.84 52.39
N PRO A 6 -11.33 -17.61 52.64
CA PRO A 6 -11.67 -16.49 51.78
C PRO A 6 -10.95 -16.66 50.44
N TYR A 7 -11.73 -16.76 49.36
CA TYR A 7 -11.24 -16.55 48.00
C TYR A 7 -10.70 -15.14 47.91
N ILE A 8 -9.38 -14.99 48.04
CA ILE A 8 -8.68 -13.80 47.57
C ILE A 8 -8.82 -13.82 46.05
N ILE A 9 -9.81 -13.09 45.53
CA ILE A 9 -9.85 -12.68 44.13
C ILE A 9 -8.64 -11.78 43.97
N LEU A 10 -7.51 -12.39 43.59
CA LEU A 10 -6.34 -11.68 43.11
C LEU A 10 -6.77 -11.05 41.79
N SER A 11 -7.36 -9.85 41.88
CA SER A 11 -7.58 -8.96 40.74
C SER A 11 -6.20 -8.63 40.20
N VAL A 12 -5.69 -9.49 39.32
CA VAL A 12 -4.56 -9.17 38.46
C VAL A 12 -5.09 -8.05 37.58
N LEU A 13 -4.88 -6.81 38.03
CA LEU A 13 -4.69 -5.66 37.17
C LEU A 13 -3.51 -6.04 36.29
N ILE A 14 -3.80 -6.82 35.25
CA ILE A 14 -2.93 -6.96 34.10
C ILE A 14 -2.89 -5.53 33.59
N ALA A 15 -1.86 -4.80 33.99
CA ALA A 15 -1.48 -3.56 33.35
C ALA A 15 -1.34 -3.94 31.88
N THR A 16 -2.41 -3.74 31.11
CA THR A 16 -2.39 -3.97 29.68
C THR A 16 -1.25 -3.09 29.21
N PRO A 17 -0.15 -3.68 28.68
CA PRO A 17 0.92 -2.87 28.15
C PRO A 17 0.27 -1.85 27.22
N PHE A 18 0.59 -0.57 27.39
CA PHE A 18 0.01 0.51 26.60
C PHE A 18 0.04 0.09 25.13
N ALA A 19 -1.11 -0.37 24.64
CA ALA A 19 -1.16 -0.98 23.32
C ALA A 19 -0.87 0.14 22.33
N LEU A 20 0.16 -0.04 21.53
CA LEU A 20 0.43 0.82 20.39
C LEU A 20 -0.84 0.87 19.52
N ALA A 21 -1.04 2.01 18.90
CA ALA A 21 -2.34 2.37 18.35
C ALA A 21 -2.21 3.24 17.11
N TYR A 22 -3.34 3.38 16.42
CA TYR A 22 -3.56 4.43 15.46
C TYR A 22 -4.74 5.32 15.89
N LYS A 23 -4.72 6.56 15.43
CA LYS A 23 -5.84 7.51 15.54
C LYS A 23 -6.28 7.92 14.13
N ILE A 24 -7.58 7.98 13.89
CA ILE A 24 -8.14 8.69 12.74
C ILE A 24 -8.55 10.06 13.25
N ASP A 25 -8.02 11.11 12.63
CA ASP A 25 -8.27 12.48 13.02
C ASP A 25 -9.66 12.99 12.56
N ASP A 26 -10.16 14.05 13.21
CA ASP A 26 -11.46 14.65 12.91
C ASP A 26 -11.53 15.26 11.50
N SER A 27 -10.39 15.58 10.89
CA SER A 27 -10.30 15.93 9.47
C SER A 27 -10.92 14.86 8.56
N CYS A 28 -11.03 13.61 9.02
CA CYS A 28 -11.63 12.49 8.31
C CYS A 28 -13.14 12.32 8.54
N ASN A 29 -13.84 13.20 9.27
CA ASN A 29 -15.25 12.98 9.64
C ASN A 29 -16.18 12.61 8.47
N ASN A 30 -16.01 13.21 7.29
CA ASN A 30 -16.82 12.91 6.11
C ASN A 30 -16.49 11.55 5.45
N TYR A 31 -15.31 10.99 5.75
CA TYR A 31 -14.79 9.75 5.18
C TYR A 31 -14.46 8.70 6.25
N TYR A 32 -14.92 8.90 7.49
CA TYR A 32 -14.43 8.14 8.64
C TYR A 32 -14.61 6.64 8.46
N GLU A 33 -15.81 6.19 8.08
CA GLU A 33 -16.10 4.77 7.87
C GLU A 33 -15.25 4.19 6.74
N LEU A 34 -15.08 4.91 5.62
CA LEU A 34 -14.24 4.47 4.50
C LEU A 34 -12.79 4.28 4.94
N VAL A 35 -12.22 5.29 5.62
CA VAL A 35 -10.83 5.25 6.07
C VAL A 35 -10.62 4.17 7.13
N HIS A 36 -11.54 4.04 8.08
CA HIS A 36 -11.51 3.01 9.10
C HIS A 36 -11.59 1.59 8.51
N ASP A 37 -12.56 1.33 7.62
CA ASP A 37 -12.71 0.04 6.95
C ASP A 37 -11.46 -0.31 6.13
N SER A 38 -10.90 0.67 5.41
CA SER A 38 -9.68 0.47 4.62
C SER A 38 -8.43 0.26 5.48
N LEU A 39 -8.33 0.89 6.66
CA LEU A 39 -7.25 0.62 7.63
C LEU A 39 -7.36 -0.79 8.21
N GLU A 40 -8.57 -1.23 8.59
CA GLU A 40 -8.77 -2.61 9.05
C GLU A 40 -8.43 -3.62 7.96
N ALA A 41 -8.78 -3.34 6.70
CA ALA A 41 -8.38 -4.15 5.55
C ALA A 41 -6.85 -4.15 5.35
N ALA A 42 -6.18 -3.01 5.53
CA ALA A 42 -4.72 -2.91 5.49
C ALA A 42 -4.06 -3.75 6.59
N PHE A 43 -4.58 -3.71 7.83
CA PHE A 43 -4.09 -4.54 8.92
C PHE A 43 -4.37 -6.03 8.70
N ASP A 44 -5.51 -6.40 8.11
CA ASP A 44 -5.80 -7.77 7.72
C ASP A 44 -4.83 -8.27 6.63
N MET A 45 -4.50 -7.44 5.65
CA MET A 45 -3.46 -7.73 4.65
C MET A 45 -2.11 -7.95 5.32
N ALA A 46 -1.70 -7.05 6.22
CA ALA A 46 -0.44 -7.18 6.96
C ALA A 46 -0.40 -8.45 7.81
N ALA A 47 -1.46 -8.77 8.55
CA ALA A 47 -1.54 -9.99 9.36
C ALA A 47 -1.46 -11.27 8.50
N ALA A 48 -2.13 -11.28 7.34
CA ALA A 48 -2.05 -12.37 6.39
C ALA A 48 -0.62 -12.54 5.84
N ALA A 49 0.05 -11.45 5.52
CA ALA A 49 1.43 -11.43 5.03
C ALA A 49 2.44 -11.88 6.10
N GLU A 50 2.27 -11.42 7.35
CA GLU A 50 3.05 -11.87 8.51
C GLU A 50 2.98 -13.39 8.65
N ALA A 51 1.76 -13.94 8.67
CA ALA A 51 1.54 -15.38 8.78
C ALA A 51 2.16 -16.15 7.60
N ALA A 52 2.09 -15.62 6.38
CA ALA A 52 2.68 -16.25 5.20
C ALA A 52 4.23 -16.21 5.21
N LEU A 53 4.83 -15.22 5.85
CA LEU A 53 6.29 -15.06 5.90
C LEU A 53 6.95 -15.69 7.13
N ARG A 54 6.19 -15.95 8.21
CA ARG A 54 6.68 -16.42 9.52
C ARG A 54 7.59 -17.65 9.45
N ASP A 55 7.23 -18.64 8.65
CA ASP A 55 8.03 -19.87 8.47
C ASP A 55 8.31 -20.13 6.98
N PRO A 56 9.54 -19.84 6.50
CA PRO A 56 9.92 -20.09 5.12
C PRO A 56 9.82 -21.56 4.69
N LEU A 57 9.92 -22.53 5.62
CA LEU A 57 9.88 -23.96 5.31
C LEU A 57 8.45 -24.49 5.15
N GLN A 58 7.46 -23.82 5.74
CA GLN A 58 6.05 -24.19 5.69
C GLN A 58 5.21 -23.25 4.83
N ARG A 59 5.87 -22.34 4.10
CA ARG A 59 5.21 -21.34 3.27
C ARG A 59 4.40 -21.99 2.16
N ASN A 60 3.17 -21.52 1.95
CA ASN A 60 2.36 -21.94 0.82
C ASN A 60 3.14 -21.71 -0.50
N PRO A 61 3.17 -22.67 -1.43
CA PRO A 61 3.93 -22.52 -2.68
C PRO A 61 3.60 -21.27 -3.50
N ASN A 62 2.34 -20.81 -3.47
CA ASN A 62 1.94 -19.57 -4.14
C ASN A 62 2.46 -18.32 -3.43
N ASP A 63 2.49 -18.32 -2.10
CA ASP A 63 3.07 -17.21 -1.31
C ASP A 63 4.60 -17.18 -1.50
N GLN A 64 5.24 -18.34 -1.59
CA GLN A 64 6.66 -18.46 -1.93
C GLN A 64 6.95 -17.94 -3.33
N ARG A 65 6.15 -18.30 -4.33
CA ARG A 65 6.25 -17.74 -5.68
C ARG A 65 6.07 -16.22 -5.67
N LEU A 66 5.09 -15.71 -4.94
CA LEU A 66 4.84 -14.26 -4.84
C LEU A 66 6.02 -13.53 -4.19
N ALA A 67 6.58 -14.08 -3.10
CA ALA A 67 7.79 -13.56 -2.47
C ALA A 67 9.00 -13.57 -3.42
N GLN A 68 9.14 -14.59 -4.26
CA GLN A 68 10.17 -14.64 -5.29
C GLN A 68 9.99 -13.55 -6.35
N ILE A 69 8.76 -13.26 -6.76
CA ILE A 69 8.49 -12.20 -7.73
C ILE A 69 8.81 -10.81 -7.16
N LEU A 70 8.50 -10.57 -5.88
CA LEU A 70 8.53 -9.23 -5.29
C LEU A 70 9.77 -8.93 -4.45
N PHE A 71 10.54 -9.93 -4.02
CA PHE A 71 11.66 -9.71 -3.09
C PHE A 71 12.99 -10.36 -3.52
N ASN A 72 13.02 -11.12 -4.63
CA ASN A 72 14.21 -11.85 -5.04
C ASN A 72 14.92 -11.20 -6.24
N PRO A 73 16.24 -10.99 -6.16
CA PRO A 73 17.07 -10.57 -7.30
C PRO A 73 17.01 -11.54 -8.48
N GLU A 74 17.07 -10.98 -9.68
CA GLU A 74 17.08 -11.75 -10.93
C GLU A 74 18.31 -12.66 -10.97
N GLY A 75 18.15 -13.88 -11.47
CA GLY A 75 19.23 -14.87 -11.52
C GLY A 75 19.53 -15.59 -10.20
N VAL A 76 18.95 -15.17 -9.06
CA VAL A 76 19.07 -15.91 -7.79
C VAL A 76 18.03 -17.02 -7.75
N THR A 77 18.36 -18.18 -8.31
CA THR A 77 17.51 -19.38 -8.25
C THR A 77 17.96 -20.32 -7.13
N GLY A 78 17.02 -21.09 -6.56
CA GLY A 78 17.33 -22.18 -5.62
C GLY A 78 17.69 -21.77 -4.18
N ARG A 79 17.72 -20.48 -3.84
CA ARG A 79 17.84 -20.00 -2.45
C ARG A 79 16.49 -19.53 -1.92
N PRO A 80 16.15 -19.82 -0.65
CA PRO A 80 15.03 -19.16 0.01
C PRO A 80 15.24 -17.64 -0.03
N VAL A 81 14.19 -16.93 -0.44
CA VAL A 81 14.18 -15.46 -0.40
C VAL A 81 14.26 -15.06 1.07
N ASN A 82 15.27 -14.26 1.45
CA ASN A 82 15.27 -13.64 2.77
C ASN A 82 14.03 -12.73 2.84
N THR A 83 13.16 -12.89 3.82
CA THR A 83 11.96 -12.06 3.97
C THR A 83 11.87 -11.47 5.37
N ASP A 84 12.97 -11.44 6.11
CA ASP A 84 12.99 -11.04 7.52
C ASP A 84 12.55 -9.58 7.69
N THR A 85 13.02 -8.68 6.82
CA THR A 85 12.62 -7.27 6.90
C THR A 85 11.12 -7.12 6.63
N ALA A 86 10.61 -7.72 5.55
CA ALA A 86 9.19 -7.71 5.21
C ALA A 86 8.34 -8.29 6.35
N TRP A 87 8.74 -9.42 6.93
CA TRP A 87 8.05 -10.03 8.05
C TRP A 87 8.03 -9.12 9.30
N ARG A 88 9.16 -8.48 9.64
CA ARG A 88 9.24 -7.54 10.77
C ARG A 88 8.34 -6.32 10.58
N SER A 89 8.28 -5.78 9.36
CA SER A 89 7.35 -4.70 9.01
C SER A 89 5.91 -5.11 9.31
N PHE A 90 5.44 -6.25 8.80
CA PHE A 90 4.08 -6.71 9.06
C PHE A 90 3.81 -7.05 10.53
N LEU A 91 4.79 -7.64 11.23
CA LEU A 91 4.70 -7.92 12.66
C LEU A 91 4.51 -6.62 13.48
N GLY A 92 5.23 -5.56 13.14
CA GLY A 92 5.11 -4.27 13.80
C GLY A 92 3.77 -3.60 13.52
N LEU A 93 3.26 -3.66 12.29
CA LEU A 93 1.92 -3.19 11.95
C LEU A 93 0.81 -3.89 12.76
N GLY A 94 0.96 -5.19 13.02
CA GLY A 94 0.03 -5.93 13.88
C GLY A 94 -0.05 -5.36 15.31
N ARG A 95 0.99 -4.67 15.79
CA ARG A 95 1.02 -4.08 17.14
C ARG A 95 0.24 -2.77 17.25
N ILE A 96 0.09 -2.03 16.15
CA ILE A 96 -0.57 -0.71 16.14
C ILE A 96 -2.03 -0.78 15.71
N ARG A 97 -2.58 -1.95 15.39
CA ARG A 97 -3.97 -2.16 14.94
C ARG A 97 -5.05 -1.66 15.92
N THR A 98 -4.70 -1.29 17.15
CA THR A 98 -5.70 -0.80 18.12
C THR A 98 -6.10 0.64 17.80
N LEU A 99 -7.35 0.88 17.40
CA LEU A 99 -7.88 2.24 17.26
C LEU A 99 -8.00 2.96 18.62
N LYS A 100 -7.59 4.23 18.68
CA LYS A 100 -7.79 5.11 19.84
C LYS A 100 -8.40 6.45 19.39
N LYS A 101 -9.71 6.64 19.65
CA LYS A 101 -10.44 7.87 19.25
C LYS A 101 -10.07 9.08 20.12
N ASP A 102 -10.05 8.91 21.45
CA ASP A 102 -10.04 10.04 22.40
C ASP A 102 -8.72 10.22 23.16
N ARG A 103 -7.63 9.60 22.69
CA ARG A 103 -6.33 9.63 23.38
C ARG A 103 -5.31 10.43 22.59
N PHE A 104 -4.54 11.25 23.30
CA PHE A 104 -3.26 11.77 22.81
C PHE A 104 -2.31 10.61 22.54
N ILE A 105 -1.99 10.38 21.26
CA ILE A 105 -0.94 9.47 20.85
C ILE A 105 0.37 10.25 20.75
N THR A 106 1.42 9.69 21.34
CA THR A 106 2.71 10.37 21.55
C THR A 106 3.89 9.46 21.25
N ASP A 107 3.66 8.15 21.09
CA ASP A 107 4.72 7.20 20.80
C ASP A 107 5.08 7.25 19.31
N THR A 108 6.37 7.14 18.97
CA THR A 108 6.82 7.20 17.57
C THR A 108 6.38 6.00 16.75
N ASN A 109 6.03 4.89 17.42
CA ASN A 109 5.46 3.72 16.78
C ASN A 109 3.95 3.86 16.54
N GLU A 110 3.28 4.89 17.08
CA GLU A 110 1.88 5.17 16.80
C GLU A 110 1.74 5.98 15.49
N ALA A 111 0.53 5.97 14.92
CA ALA A 111 0.23 6.72 13.70
C ALA A 111 -1.06 7.55 13.82
N ILE A 112 -1.05 8.76 13.27
CA ILE A 112 -2.25 9.61 13.12
C ILE A 112 -2.61 9.66 11.63
N ILE A 113 -3.88 9.42 11.31
CA ILE A 113 -4.40 9.45 9.94
C ILE A 113 -5.20 10.74 9.74
N TYR A 114 -4.78 11.54 8.77
CA TYR A 114 -5.40 12.80 8.37
C TYR A 114 -6.01 12.71 6.98
N CYS A 115 -7.10 13.44 6.75
CA CYS A 115 -7.78 13.49 5.46
C CYS A 115 -7.70 14.85 4.75
N ASN A 116 -6.96 15.79 5.33
CA ASN A 116 -6.67 17.11 4.75
C ASN A 116 -5.36 17.68 5.32
N LEU A 117 -5.07 18.94 4.98
CA LEU A 117 -3.87 19.68 5.40
C LEU A 117 -4.20 20.84 6.36
N ASP A 118 -5.40 20.90 6.94
CA ASP A 118 -5.88 22.08 7.67
C ASP A 118 -5.06 22.36 8.94
N ARG A 119 -4.42 21.34 9.51
CA ARG A 119 -3.49 21.47 10.65
C ARG A 119 -2.19 22.23 10.32
N LEU A 120 -1.87 22.40 9.04
CA LEU A 120 -0.61 22.96 8.58
C LEU A 120 -0.74 24.45 8.27
N GLU A 121 -0.08 25.27 9.08
CA GLU A 121 -0.07 26.72 8.94
C GLU A 121 1.23 27.16 8.24
N LYS A 122 1.12 27.89 7.13
CA LYS A 122 2.30 28.43 6.46
C LYS A 122 2.88 29.60 7.27
N ARG A 123 4.18 29.55 7.54
CA ARG A 123 4.93 30.59 8.26
C ARG A 123 5.57 31.60 7.29
N ASP A 124 5.99 32.74 7.83
CA ASP A 124 6.67 33.81 7.07
C ASP A 124 8.05 33.39 6.52
N ASP A 125 8.71 32.44 7.18
CA ASP A 125 9.99 31.84 6.74
C ASP A 125 9.82 30.82 5.60
N GLY A 126 8.59 30.61 5.12
CA GLY A 126 8.27 29.67 4.06
C GLY A 126 8.07 28.23 4.52
N LEU A 127 8.37 27.91 5.79
CA LEU A 127 8.12 26.60 6.41
C LEU A 127 6.64 26.46 6.79
N TYR A 128 6.25 25.27 7.24
CA TYR A 128 4.92 25.02 7.79
C TYR A 128 5.01 24.70 9.28
N TYR A 129 4.02 25.09 10.03
CA TYR A 129 3.82 24.70 11.41
C TYR A 129 2.65 23.71 11.47
N ASP A 130 2.90 22.54 12.03
CA ASP A 130 1.87 21.56 12.34
C ASP A 130 1.33 21.83 13.74
N ALA A 131 0.10 22.35 13.80
CA ALA A 131 -0.54 22.75 15.04
C ALA A 131 -0.81 21.58 15.99
N ASP A 132 -1.04 20.38 15.46
CA ASP A 132 -1.35 19.20 16.27
C ASP A 132 -0.09 18.63 16.95
N MET A 133 1.05 18.72 16.27
CA MET A 133 2.34 18.26 16.83
C MET A 133 3.12 19.34 17.53
N ASN A 134 2.75 20.61 17.37
CA ASN A 134 3.57 21.76 17.76
C ASN A 134 5.00 21.63 17.19
N ALA A 135 5.08 21.40 15.88
CA ALA A 135 6.34 21.12 15.19
C ALA A 135 6.43 21.84 13.84
N VAL A 136 7.65 22.12 13.40
CA VAL A 136 7.92 22.73 12.08
C VAL A 136 8.14 21.62 11.05
N VAL A 137 7.50 21.77 9.89
CA VAL A 137 7.53 20.83 8.77
C VAL A 137 8.12 21.52 7.54
N GLU A 138 9.02 20.83 6.85
CA GLU A 138 9.69 21.35 5.67
C GLU A 138 8.74 21.37 4.45
N PRO A 139 8.77 22.41 3.60
CA PRO A 139 7.90 22.51 2.44
C PRO A 139 8.03 21.35 1.46
N THR A 140 9.20 20.74 1.36
CA THR A 140 9.45 19.57 0.49
C THR A 140 8.64 18.35 0.91
N GLN A 141 8.28 18.25 2.19
CA GLN A 141 7.42 17.18 2.69
C GLN A 141 5.95 17.44 2.30
N ILE A 142 5.53 18.70 2.20
CA ILE A 142 4.12 19.06 1.97
C ILE A 142 3.82 19.34 0.49
N GLY A 143 4.85 19.67 -0.30
CA GLY A 143 4.73 20.15 -1.67
C GLY A 143 3.97 19.19 -2.59
N GLU A 144 4.18 17.88 -2.41
CA GLU A 144 3.51 16.85 -3.21
C GLU A 144 2.01 16.77 -2.87
N LEU A 145 1.63 16.76 -1.59
CA LEU A 145 0.21 16.76 -1.18
C LEU A 145 -0.61 17.98 -1.65
N LYS A 146 0.04 19.11 -1.95
CA LYS A 146 -0.64 20.33 -2.41
C LYS A 146 -1.00 20.33 -3.88
N ASP A 147 -0.35 19.50 -4.71
CA ASP A 147 -0.64 19.42 -6.13
C ASP A 147 -1.73 18.36 -6.39
N PRO A 148 -2.94 18.75 -6.80
CA PRO A 148 -4.01 17.79 -7.04
C PRO A 148 -3.61 16.80 -8.14
N GLY A 149 -3.44 15.53 -7.77
CA GLY A 149 -3.09 14.44 -8.68
C GLY A 149 -1.61 14.10 -8.76
N SER A 150 -0.72 14.63 -7.92
CA SER A 150 0.68 14.16 -7.86
C SER A 150 0.84 12.92 -6.97
N GLU A 151 0.07 12.85 -5.87
CA GLU A 151 0.26 11.90 -4.77
C GLU A 151 -1.09 11.43 -4.20
N LEU A 152 -1.17 10.15 -3.79
CA LEU A 152 -2.39 9.53 -3.23
C LEU A 152 -2.52 9.78 -1.73
N ALA A 153 -1.41 9.58 -1.01
CA ALA A 153 -1.24 9.81 0.41
C ALA A 153 0.27 9.96 0.68
N SER A 154 0.64 10.44 1.86
CA SER A 154 2.03 10.49 2.28
C SER A 154 2.20 10.29 3.78
N THR A 155 3.41 9.88 4.18
CA THR A 155 3.77 9.64 5.58
C THR A 155 4.86 10.60 6.04
N PHE A 156 4.56 11.37 7.08
CA PHE A 156 5.51 12.25 7.75
C PHE A 156 6.06 11.61 9.02
N LYS A 157 7.38 11.52 9.08
CA LYS A 157 8.12 11.28 10.32
C LYS A 157 8.87 12.55 10.70
N HIS A 158 8.63 13.04 11.89
CA HIS A 158 9.33 14.21 12.42
C HIS A 158 10.80 13.84 12.69
N SER A 159 11.72 14.69 12.24
CA SER A 159 13.18 14.45 12.32
C SER A 159 13.72 14.28 13.75
N ASN A 160 12.97 14.75 14.75
CA ASN A 160 13.31 14.62 16.15
C ASN A 160 12.89 13.27 16.78
N ASN A 161 12.21 12.39 16.03
CA ASN A 161 11.67 11.10 16.48
C ASN A 161 10.98 11.18 17.85
N LYS A 162 10.13 12.19 18.07
CA LYS A 162 9.35 12.35 19.32
C LYS A 162 7.85 12.36 19.10
N HIS A 163 7.41 12.27 17.86
CA HIS A 163 6.01 12.35 17.48
C HIS A 163 5.58 11.07 16.77
N PRO A 164 4.29 10.68 16.89
CA PRO A 164 3.73 9.63 16.05
C PRO A 164 3.92 9.97 14.58
N ALA A 165 3.99 8.94 13.74
CA ALA A 165 3.97 9.15 12.31
C ALA A 165 2.63 9.76 11.90
N GLN A 166 2.63 10.64 10.90
CA GLN A 166 1.40 11.20 10.35
C GLN A 166 1.20 10.71 8.94
N ILE A 167 0.08 10.04 8.69
CA ILE A 167 -0.32 9.62 7.36
C ILE A 167 -1.38 10.60 6.90
N THR A 168 -1.14 11.32 5.80
CA THR A 168 -2.10 12.27 5.24
C THR A 168 -2.58 11.78 3.89
N ILE A 169 -3.89 11.54 3.76
CA ILE A 169 -4.51 11.09 2.52
C ILE A 169 -4.95 12.33 1.72
N ASN A 170 -4.66 12.35 0.42
CA ASN A 170 -5.04 13.49 -0.40
C ASN A 170 -6.56 13.53 -0.60
N THR A 171 -7.15 14.73 -0.49
CA THR A 171 -8.61 14.94 -0.58
C THR A 171 -9.18 14.45 -1.92
N TRP A 172 -8.50 14.69 -3.04
CA TRP A 172 -8.98 14.23 -4.35
C TRP A 172 -9.03 12.70 -4.42
N PHE A 173 -8.06 12.03 -3.79
CA PHE A 173 -7.97 10.57 -3.78
C PHE A 173 -9.05 9.97 -2.87
N LEU A 174 -9.33 10.59 -1.72
CA LEU A 174 -10.46 10.21 -0.87
C LEU A 174 -11.80 10.37 -1.58
N GLN A 175 -12.04 11.51 -2.24
CA GLN A 175 -13.25 11.73 -3.03
C GLN A 175 -13.42 10.65 -4.10
N TRP A 176 -12.33 10.36 -4.83
CA TRP A 176 -12.33 9.29 -5.82
C TRP A 176 -12.65 7.94 -5.17
N ALA A 177 -11.98 7.58 -4.08
CA ALA A 177 -12.14 6.30 -3.39
C ALA A 177 -13.56 6.14 -2.86
N TYR A 178 -14.14 7.20 -2.29
CA TYR A 178 -15.51 7.25 -1.78
C TYR A 178 -16.59 7.02 -2.85
N HIS A 179 -16.28 7.34 -4.11
CA HIS A 179 -17.18 7.08 -5.24
C HIS A 179 -16.80 5.84 -6.06
N ALA A 180 -15.71 5.14 -5.71
CA ALA A 180 -15.29 3.94 -6.42
C ALA A 180 -16.31 2.81 -6.21
N ARG A 181 -16.70 2.13 -7.30
CA ARG A 181 -17.75 1.09 -7.29
C ARG A 181 -17.34 -0.21 -6.56
N TYR A 182 -16.04 -0.41 -6.32
CA TYR A 182 -15.49 -1.66 -5.77
C TYR A 182 -14.50 -1.37 -4.65
N GLN A 183 -15.01 -0.76 -3.58
CA GLN A 183 -14.21 -0.36 -2.42
C GLN A 183 -13.75 -1.56 -1.59
N ARG A 184 -14.58 -2.61 -1.48
CA ARG A 184 -14.34 -3.70 -0.52
C ARG A 184 -13.89 -4.98 -1.21
N TRP A 185 -13.11 -5.75 -0.47
CA TRP A 185 -12.69 -7.12 -0.84
C TRP A 185 -13.85 -8.05 -1.18
N ASN A 186 -15.00 -7.87 -0.53
CA ASN A 186 -16.19 -8.70 -0.74
C ASN A 186 -17.02 -8.29 -1.96
N ASP A 187 -16.79 -7.10 -2.53
CA ASP A 187 -17.54 -6.61 -3.69
C ASP A 187 -17.00 -7.18 -5.03
N TRP A 188 -15.94 -7.99 -4.95
CA TRP A 188 -15.19 -8.42 -6.12
C TRP A 188 -15.73 -9.71 -6.76
N SER A 189 -16.40 -9.54 -7.89
CA SER A 189 -16.50 -10.55 -8.95
C SER A 189 -15.37 -10.36 -9.97
N ILE A 190 -15.01 -11.36 -10.77
CA ILE A 190 -13.97 -11.23 -11.83
C ILE A 190 -14.30 -10.10 -12.83
N ALA A 191 -15.60 -9.80 -13.02
CA ALA A 191 -16.04 -8.67 -13.84
C ALA A 191 -15.71 -7.30 -13.21
N ALA A 192 -15.67 -7.21 -11.87
CA ALA A 192 -15.25 -6.01 -11.16
C ALA A 192 -13.77 -5.69 -11.43
N ALA A 193 -12.92 -6.71 -11.52
CA ALA A 193 -11.48 -6.59 -11.80
C ALA A 193 -11.17 -5.92 -13.14
N ALA A 194 -11.87 -6.36 -14.19
CA ALA A 194 -11.75 -5.79 -15.52
C ALA A 194 -12.30 -4.35 -15.58
N ALA A 195 -13.35 -4.06 -14.81
CA ALA A 195 -13.95 -2.74 -14.73
C ALA A 195 -13.12 -1.73 -13.91
N SER A 196 -12.36 -2.16 -12.90
CA SER A 196 -11.41 -1.31 -12.16
C SER A 196 -10.24 -0.84 -13.01
N ILE A 197 -9.92 -1.50 -14.13
CA ILE A 197 -8.91 -1.00 -15.08
C ILE A 197 -9.41 0.26 -15.82
N LEU A 198 -10.72 0.50 -15.86
CA LEU A 198 -11.34 1.69 -16.45
C LEU A 198 -11.38 2.90 -15.49
N ILE A 199 -10.79 2.77 -14.30
CA ILE A 199 -10.65 3.86 -13.34
C ILE A 199 -9.83 5.01 -13.99
N PRO A 200 -10.20 6.30 -13.80
CA PRO A 200 -9.52 7.43 -14.44
C PRO A 200 -8.09 7.70 -13.94
N LEU A 201 -7.40 6.76 -13.29
CA LEU A 201 -5.99 6.89 -12.91
C LEU A 201 -5.07 6.97 -14.15
N THR A 202 -5.61 6.73 -15.35
CA THR A 202 -4.95 7.04 -16.62
C THR A 202 -4.59 8.53 -16.77
N THR A 203 -5.21 9.45 -16.01
CA THR A 203 -4.76 10.86 -15.98
C THR A 203 -3.41 11.03 -15.32
N LEU A 204 -2.98 10.06 -14.52
CA LEU A 204 -1.65 9.97 -13.91
C LEU A 204 -0.65 9.23 -14.79
N GLY A 205 -0.91 8.99 -16.08
CA GLY A 205 0.05 8.31 -16.97
C GLY A 205 0.52 6.91 -16.52
N TRP A 206 -0.16 6.30 -15.54
CA TRP A 206 0.22 5.05 -14.91
C TRP A 206 -0.26 3.84 -15.71
N PRO A 207 0.64 2.96 -16.21
CA PRO A 207 0.24 1.65 -16.69
C PRO A 207 -0.06 0.75 -15.49
N LEU A 208 -1.25 0.91 -14.91
CA LEU A 208 -1.69 0.08 -13.80
C LEU A 208 -2.00 -1.33 -14.28
N THR A 209 -1.39 -2.30 -13.63
CA THR A 209 -1.84 -3.68 -13.72
C THR A 209 -3.10 -3.87 -12.86
N PRO A 210 -3.91 -4.92 -13.10
CA PRO A 210 -5.13 -5.14 -12.33
C PRO A 210 -4.90 -5.21 -10.82
N ILE A 211 -3.78 -5.77 -10.37
CA ILE A 211 -3.44 -5.80 -8.94
C ILE A 211 -3.17 -4.40 -8.37
N ASP A 212 -2.69 -3.45 -9.17
CA ASP A 212 -2.42 -2.08 -8.71
C ASP A 212 -3.71 -1.31 -8.43
N ALA A 213 -4.78 -1.54 -9.20
CA ALA A 213 -6.06 -0.83 -9.01
C ALA A 213 -7.01 -1.51 -8.00
N LEU A 214 -6.82 -2.80 -7.70
CA LEU A 214 -7.62 -3.54 -6.73
C LEU A 214 -7.51 -2.90 -5.34
N THR A 215 -8.64 -2.63 -4.67
CA THR A 215 -8.70 -2.12 -3.28
C THR A 215 -7.62 -1.06 -3.01
N LEU A 216 -7.53 -0.08 -3.91
CA LEU A 216 -6.37 0.81 -4.00
C LEU A 216 -6.16 1.60 -2.70
N LEU A 217 -7.22 2.12 -2.08
CA LEU A 217 -7.11 2.85 -0.81
C LEU A 217 -6.49 1.98 0.30
N ASP A 218 -6.96 0.73 0.46
CA ASP A 218 -6.43 -0.20 1.47
C ASP A 218 -4.92 -0.44 1.27
N LYS A 219 -4.47 -0.58 0.03
CA LYS A 219 -3.05 -0.77 -0.27
C LYS A 219 -2.22 0.50 -0.10
N VAL A 220 -2.77 1.67 -0.47
CA VAL A 220 -2.11 2.95 -0.21
C VAL A 220 -1.94 3.14 1.29
N LEU A 221 -2.97 2.87 2.09
CA LEU A 221 -2.84 2.94 3.54
C LEU A 221 -1.84 1.93 4.09
N LEU A 222 -1.82 0.70 3.57
CA LEU A 222 -0.78 -0.27 3.94
C LEU A 222 0.63 0.22 3.57
N HIS A 223 0.80 0.80 2.38
CA HIS A 223 2.05 1.39 1.91
C HIS A 223 2.52 2.49 2.87
N GLU A 224 1.65 3.46 3.18
CA GLU A 224 1.96 4.53 4.13
C GLU A 224 2.28 3.99 5.53
N LEU A 225 1.52 3.01 6.00
CA LEU A 225 1.78 2.36 7.28
C LEU A 225 3.18 1.74 7.32
N THR A 226 3.71 1.19 6.22
CA THR A 226 5.08 0.63 6.20
C THR A 226 6.17 1.69 6.35
N HIS A 227 5.91 2.95 5.98
CA HIS A 227 6.86 4.05 6.21
C HIS A 227 7.00 4.45 7.69
N THR A 228 6.03 4.10 8.54
CA THR A 228 6.06 4.39 9.98
C THR A 228 7.14 3.57 10.71
N ASP A 229 7.49 3.94 11.95
CA ASP A 229 8.44 3.15 12.76
C ASP A 229 7.92 1.73 13.02
N ALA A 230 6.63 1.59 13.32
CA ALA A 230 5.98 0.29 13.47
C ALA A 230 5.99 -0.51 12.15
N GLY A 231 5.91 0.18 11.01
CA GLY A 231 6.03 -0.40 9.68
C GLY A 231 7.45 -0.79 9.26
N GLY A 232 8.45 -0.50 10.10
CA GLY A 232 9.86 -0.78 9.81
C GLY A 232 10.58 0.31 9.04
N SER A 233 10.00 1.51 8.93
CA SER A 233 10.64 2.67 8.29
C SER A 233 11.07 2.40 6.84
N THR A 234 10.20 1.79 6.04
CA THR A 234 10.49 1.48 4.64
C THR A 234 10.61 2.74 3.78
N ASN A 235 11.13 2.58 2.57
CA ASN A 235 11.41 3.67 1.63
C ASN A 235 10.60 3.53 0.34
N ASP A 236 10.47 4.65 -0.35
CA ASP A 236 10.11 4.68 -1.75
C ASP A 236 11.33 4.43 -2.64
N CYS A 237 11.82 3.19 -2.59
CA CYS A 237 13.03 2.80 -3.31
C CYS A 237 12.94 3.13 -4.80
N SER A 238 14.07 3.57 -5.36
CA SER A 238 14.24 3.83 -6.78
C SER A 238 15.30 2.86 -7.33
N PRO A 239 15.05 2.10 -8.41
CA PRO A 239 16.14 1.37 -9.06
C PRO A 239 17.24 2.33 -9.53
N GLU A 240 18.50 1.95 -9.36
CA GLU A 240 19.65 2.72 -9.85
C GLU A 240 19.63 2.73 -11.40
N ILE A 241 19.24 3.87 -11.98
CA ILE A 241 18.97 4.05 -13.42
C ILE A 241 20.28 4.28 -14.18
N SER A 242 20.96 3.21 -14.61
CA SER A 242 21.96 3.31 -15.69
C SER A 242 21.65 2.46 -16.92
N THR A 243 20.56 1.67 -16.90
CA THR A 243 20.20 0.74 -17.99
C THR A 243 18.78 0.93 -18.53
N LEU A 244 18.11 2.02 -18.17
CA LEU A 244 16.65 2.16 -18.31
C LEU A 244 16.17 2.76 -19.65
N ASP A 245 16.95 2.60 -20.72
CA ASP A 245 16.53 3.02 -22.07
C ASP A 245 15.28 2.27 -22.60
N VAL A 246 14.91 1.13 -22.00
CA VAL A 246 13.75 0.34 -22.41
C VAL A 246 12.48 0.65 -21.60
N VAL A 247 12.59 1.29 -20.43
CA VAL A 247 11.44 1.65 -19.57
C VAL A 247 11.23 3.18 -19.49
N ASN A 248 12.06 3.96 -20.20
CA ASN A 248 12.07 5.43 -20.30
C ASN A 248 10.79 6.11 -20.83
N GLN A 249 9.69 5.38 -21.06
CA GLN A 249 8.38 5.97 -21.36
C GLN A 249 7.45 6.11 -20.15
N LEU A 250 7.86 5.66 -18.96
CA LEU A 250 7.05 5.79 -17.73
C LEU A 250 7.69 6.83 -16.81
N GLN A 251 7.42 8.11 -17.08
CA GLN A 251 7.93 9.27 -16.32
C GLN A 251 7.32 9.34 -14.91
N TYR A 252 7.96 8.74 -13.89
CA TYR A 252 7.71 9.12 -12.49
C TYR A 252 8.99 8.93 -11.67
N ALA A 253 9.54 10.05 -11.18
CA ALA A 253 10.55 10.29 -10.12
C ALA A 253 11.65 9.24 -9.79
N GLY A 254 11.86 8.23 -10.62
CA GLY A 254 12.74 7.10 -10.35
C GLY A 254 12.16 6.04 -9.39
N LYS A 255 11.04 6.29 -8.69
CA LYS A 255 10.49 5.40 -7.64
C LYS A 255 9.81 4.13 -8.17
N ALA A 256 9.87 3.05 -7.40
CA ALA A 256 9.38 1.72 -7.78
C ALA A 256 7.91 1.44 -7.45
N TYR A 257 6.98 2.34 -7.84
CA TYR A 257 5.55 2.15 -7.63
C TYR A 257 4.88 1.26 -8.69
N GLY A 258 3.93 0.44 -8.24
CA GLY A 258 3.16 -0.52 -9.02
C GLY A 258 3.89 -1.82 -9.31
N TRP A 259 3.11 -2.86 -9.64
CA TRP A 259 3.55 -4.24 -9.84
C TRP A 259 4.79 -4.38 -10.73
N LEU A 260 4.79 -3.71 -11.89
CA LEU A 260 5.88 -3.83 -12.85
C LEU A 260 7.19 -3.26 -12.29
N ARG A 261 7.13 -2.14 -11.55
CA ARG A 261 8.32 -1.52 -10.99
C ARG A 261 8.79 -2.21 -9.72
N ALA A 262 7.87 -2.64 -8.86
CA ALA A 262 8.19 -3.48 -7.69
C ALA A 262 8.91 -4.76 -8.12
N LYS A 263 8.44 -5.43 -9.18
CA LYS A 263 9.11 -6.60 -9.78
C LYS A 263 10.47 -6.24 -10.39
N PHE A 264 10.56 -5.11 -11.09
CA PHE A 264 11.84 -4.65 -11.65
C PHE A 264 12.86 -4.39 -10.53
N LEU A 265 12.45 -3.71 -9.47
CA LEU A 265 13.25 -3.46 -8.27
C LEU A 265 13.68 -4.76 -7.62
N ALA A 266 12.77 -5.73 -7.47
CA ALA A 266 13.09 -7.05 -6.95
C ALA A 266 14.24 -7.68 -7.73
N GLY A 267 14.17 -7.63 -9.07
CA GLY A 267 15.18 -8.20 -9.97
C GLY A 267 16.55 -7.50 -9.95
N HIS A 268 16.58 -6.19 -9.70
CA HIS A 268 17.77 -5.36 -9.96
C HIS A 268 18.41 -4.78 -8.69
N ALA A 269 17.67 -4.66 -7.60
CA ALA A 269 18.21 -4.11 -6.36
C ALA A 269 19.15 -5.10 -5.67
N LYS A 270 20.25 -4.59 -5.11
CA LYS A 270 21.14 -5.39 -4.28
C LYS A 270 20.40 -5.81 -3.01
N ALA A 271 20.31 -7.13 -2.76
CA ALA A 271 19.71 -7.65 -1.54
C ALA A 271 20.40 -7.06 -0.30
N GLY A 272 19.61 -6.69 0.72
CA GLY A 272 20.11 -6.09 1.95
C GLY A 272 20.46 -4.60 1.86
N HIS A 273 20.32 -3.96 0.69
CA HIS A 273 20.45 -2.50 0.56
C HIS A 273 19.21 -1.78 1.11
N ALA A 274 19.37 -0.52 1.53
CA ALA A 274 18.24 0.34 1.93
C ALA A 274 17.18 0.49 0.82
N ASP A 275 17.60 0.31 -0.44
CA ASP A 275 16.76 0.35 -1.65
C ASP A 275 16.36 -1.03 -2.17
N SER A 276 16.51 -2.08 -1.35
CA SER A 276 16.05 -3.41 -1.74
C SER A 276 14.52 -3.50 -1.75
N ALA A 277 13.97 -4.40 -2.56
CA ALA A 277 12.52 -4.56 -2.66
C ALA A 277 11.83 -4.96 -1.35
N GLN A 278 12.57 -5.51 -0.37
CA GLN A 278 12.04 -5.81 0.96
C GLN A 278 11.90 -4.57 1.85
N ASN A 279 12.59 -3.50 1.50
CA ASN A 279 12.50 -2.19 2.13
C ASN A 279 11.62 -1.23 1.31
N ASN A 280 10.99 -1.70 0.23
CA ASN A 280 10.11 -0.89 -0.60
C ASN A 280 8.66 -1.02 -0.12
N ALA A 281 8.03 0.09 0.23
CA ALA A 281 6.67 0.13 0.76
C ALA A 281 5.65 -0.51 -0.20
N ASP A 282 5.80 -0.28 -1.50
CA ASP A 282 4.86 -0.80 -2.50
C ASP A 282 5.00 -2.31 -2.74
N SER A 283 6.24 -2.82 -2.80
CA SER A 283 6.51 -4.26 -2.83
C SER A 283 5.87 -4.98 -1.63
N LEU A 284 5.90 -4.39 -0.43
CA LEU A 284 5.24 -4.95 0.76
C LEU A 284 3.72 -4.92 0.62
N ALA A 285 3.14 -3.79 0.21
CA ALA A 285 1.69 -3.66 0.04
C ALA A 285 1.16 -4.63 -1.02
N LEU A 286 1.86 -4.79 -2.15
CA LEU A 286 1.52 -5.73 -3.22
C LEU A 286 1.64 -7.18 -2.78
N PHE A 287 2.68 -7.53 -2.01
CA PHE A 287 2.83 -8.87 -1.45
C PHE A 287 1.65 -9.21 -0.54
N ALA A 288 1.33 -8.32 0.40
CA ALA A 288 0.25 -8.52 1.35
C ALA A 288 -1.12 -8.62 0.68
N SER A 289 -1.38 -7.79 -0.33
CA SER A 289 -2.57 -7.87 -1.17
C SER A 289 -2.70 -9.21 -1.89
N GLY A 290 -1.60 -9.72 -2.46
CA GLY A 290 -1.58 -11.02 -3.12
C GLY A 290 -1.83 -12.20 -2.19
N VAL A 291 -1.26 -12.17 -0.98
CA VAL A 291 -1.54 -13.17 0.05
C VAL A 291 -3.02 -13.12 0.46
N ARG A 292 -3.58 -11.91 0.64
CA ARG A 292 -4.99 -11.73 0.98
C ARG A 292 -5.93 -12.27 -0.11
N LEU A 293 -5.64 -12.00 -1.38
CA LEU A 293 -6.38 -12.56 -2.53
C LEU A 293 -6.45 -14.09 -2.51
N ARG A 294 -5.37 -14.76 -2.12
CA ARG A 294 -5.32 -16.22 -2.03
C ARG A 294 -6.24 -16.77 -0.93
N GLN A 295 -6.49 -15.99 0.11
CA GLN A 295 -7.36 -16.39 1.23
C GLN A 295 -8.85 -16.21 0.94
N LEU A 296 -9.22 -15.56 -0.17
CA LEU A 296 -10.61 -15.43 -0.59
C LEU A 296 -11.22 -16.79 -0.92
N VAL A 297 -12.55 -16.86 -0.90
CA VAL A 297 -13.31 -18.04 -1.30
C VAL A 297 -14.28 -17.65 -2.42
N PRO A 298 -14.06 -18.10 -3.67
CA PRO A 298 -12.91 -18.90 -4.14
C PRO A 298 -11.62 -18.09 -4.21
N ALA A 299 -10.48 -18.76 -4.00
CA ALA A 299 -9.16 -18.15 -4.03
C ALA A 299 -8.86 -17.44 -5.36
N ARG A 300 -8.00 -16.43 -5.27
CA ARG A 300 -7.47 -15.66 -6.40
C ARG A 300 -5.95 -15.60 -6.34
N TYR A 301 -5.32 -15.48 -7.50
CA TYR A 301 -3.87 -15.52 -7.65
C TYR A 301 -3.40 -14.40 -8.57
N ILE A 302 -2.17 -13.93 -8.35
CA ILE A 302 -1.53 -12.93 -9.21
C ILE A 302 -0.56 -13.63 -10.16
N THR A 303 -0.71 -13.38 -11.46
CA THR A 303 0.21 -13.84 -12.51
C THR A 303 1.48 -13.00 -12.56
N ASP A 304 2.52 -13.44 -13.29
CA ASP A 304 3.77 -12.66 -13.42
C ASP A 304 3.58 -11.27 -14.05
N ALA A 305 2.48 -11.09 -14.79
CA ALA A 305 2.09 -9.84 -15.44
C ALA A 305 1.17 -8.96 -14.58
N GLY A 306 0.88 -9.33 -13.33
CA GLY A 306 0.03 -8.55 -12.42
C GLY A 306 -1.47 -8.74 -12.64
N ALA A 307 -1.88 -9.68 -13.51
CA ALA A 307 -3.29 -10.04 -13.66
C ALA A 307 -3.78 -10.90 -12.49
N VAL A 308 -5.00 -10.65 -12.03
CA VAL A 308 -5.69 -11.43 -10.98
C VAL A 308 -6.54 -12.52 -11.64
N VAL A 309 -6.29 -13.78 -11.29
CA VAL A 309 -6.91 -14.95 -11.91
C VAL A 309 -7.48 -15.92 -10.87
N SER A 310 -8.47 -16.72 -11.26
CA SER A 310 -9.02 -17.80 -10.44
C SER A 310 -8.21 -19.11 -10.52
N ALA A 311 -7.51 -19.32 -11.65
CA ALA A 311 -6.67 -20.49 -11.85
C ALA A 311 -5.36 -20.37 -11.09
N ASN A 312 -4.98 -21.42 -10.35
CA ASN A 312 -3.72 -21.46 -9.63
C ASN A 312 -2.55 -21.51 -10.65
N PRO A 313 -1.65 -20.50 -10.66
CA PRO A 313 -0.56 -20.41 -11.64
C PRO A 313 0.46 -21.54 -11.54
N LEU A 314 0.53 -22.25 -10.40
CA LEU A 314 1.37 -23.42 -10.24
C LEU A 314 0.77 -24.70 -10.86
N HIS A 315 -0.54 -24.72 -11.13
CA HIS A 315 -1.22 -25.86 -11.75
C HIS A 315 -1.50 -25.67 -13.24
N THR A 316 -1.40 -24.44 -13.75
CA THR A 316 -1.47 -24.19 -15.19
C THR A 316 -0.22 -24.77 -15.84
N ARG A 317 -0.37 -25.83 -16.66
CA ARG A 317 0.71 -26.29 -17.55
C ARG A 317 1.26 -25.07 -18.27
N PHE A 318 2.57 -24.89 -18.21
CA PHE A 318 3.27 -23.83 -18.91
C PHE A 318 2.93 -23.94 -20.40
N VAL A 319 2.03 -23.09 -20.89
CA VAL A 319 1.85 -22.88 -22.32
C VAL A 319 2.93 -21.86 -22.68
N PRO A 320 3.95 -22.25 -23.47
CA PRO A 320 5.02 -21.35 -23.89
C PRO A 320 4.44 -20.04 -24.42
N VAL A 321 5.12 -18.93 -24.18
CA VAL A 321 4.65 -17.59 -24.57
C VAL A 321 4.41 -17.52 -26.08
N GLU A 322 5.12 -18.32 -26.86
CA GLU A 322 4.95 -18.46 -28.32
C GLU A 322 3.62 -19.13 -28.73
N LEU A 323 2.95 -19.82 -27.80
CA LEU A 323 1.68 -20.52 -28.01
C LEU A 323 0.48 -19.81 -27.36
N ARG A 324 0.70 -18.68 -26.68
CA ARG A 324 -0.40 -17.83 -26.20
C ARG A 324 -0.99 -17.07 -27.39
N TRP A 325 -2.13 -17.52 -27.87
CA TRP A 325 -2.94 -16.79 -28.84
C TRP A 325 -3.24 -15.37 -28.30
N PRO A 326 -3.02 -14.30 -29.09
CA PRO A 326 -3.28 -12.95 -28.64
C PRO A 326 -4.80 -12.78 -28.49
N SER A 327 -5.27 -12.61 -27.26
CA SER A 327 -6.66 -12.24 -26.99
C SER A 327 -6.90 -10.82 -27.50
N SER A 328 -7.31 -10.76 -28.78
CA SER A 328 -7.96 -9.68 -29.53
C SER A 328 -7.46 -8.24 -29.30
N SER A 329 -6.77 -7.72 -30.32
CA SER A 329 -6.46 -6.30 -30.54
C SER A 329 -7.66 -5.35 -30.38
N VAL A 330 -8.89 -5.83 -30.51
CA VAL A 330 -10.12 -5.01 -30.44
C VAL A 330 -10.33 -4.39 -29.05
N ALA A 331 -10.07 -5.11 -27.96
CA ALA A 331 -10.25 -4.55 -26.61
C ALA A 331 -9.18 -3.49 -26.30
N PHE A 332 -7.95 -3.73 -26.74
CA PHE A 332 -6.85 -2.78 -26.61
C PHE A 332 -7.02 -1.55 -27.51
N GLU A 333 -7.47 -1.73 -28.75
CA GLU A 333 -7.79 -0.62 -29.64
C GLU A 333 -8.98 0.20 -29.15
N ASN A 334 -10.03 -0.44 -28.60
CA ASN A 334 -11.15 0.27 -27.98
C ASN A 334 -10.69 1.07 -26.75
N PHE A 335 -9.76 0.54 -25.96
CA PHE A 335 -9.13 1.25 -24.85
C PHE A 335 -8.31 2.46 -25.33
N ILE A 336 -7.48 2.30 -26.36
CA ILE A 336 -6.70 3.40 -26.96
C ILE A 336 -7.62 4.47 -27.56
N ASN A 337 -8.71 4.08 -28.22
CA ASN A 337 -9.68 5.01 -28.80
C ASN A 337 -10.46 5.78 -27.72
N MET A 338 -10.80 5.12 -26.61
CA MET A 338 -11.44 5.78 -25.46
C MET A 338 -10.51 6.83 -24.81
N ILE A 339 -9.21 6.52 -24.65
CA ILE A 339 -8.21 7.47 -24.14
C ILE A 339 -8.07 8.68 -25.08
N LYS A 340 -7.98 8.44 -26.41
CA LYS A 340 -7.90 9.52 -27.41
C LYS A 340 -9.13 10.42 -27.38
N HIS A 341 -10.32 9.85 -27.23
CA HIS A 341 -11.57 10.61 -27.17
C HIS A 341 -11.67 11.46 -25.89
N ARG A 342 -11.31 10.92 -24.72
CA ARG A 342 -11.29 11.69 -23.46
C ARG A 342 -10.27 12.84 -23.47
N ASN A 343 -9.08 12.61 -24.04
CA ASN A 343 -8.07 13.65 -24.16
C ASN A 343 -8.49 14.78 -25.12
N ALA A 344 -9.28 14.48 -26.15
CA ALA A 344 -9.85 15.49 -27.03
C ALA A 344 -10.91 16.35 -26.30
N ILE A 345 -11.73 15.75 -25.43
CA ILE A 345 -12.72 16.45 -24.61
C ILE A 345 -12.02 17.37 -23.60
N MET A 346 -11.03 16.87 -22.86
CA MET A 346 -10.27 17.65 -21.87
C MET A 346 -9.52 18.84 -22.50
N LYS A 347 -8.98 18.68 -23.72
CA LYS A 347 -8.34 19.77 -24.47
C LYS A 347 -9.34 20.78 -25.06
N GLY A 348 -10.59 20.37 -25.27
CA GLY A 348 -11.67 21.24 -25.74
C GLY A 348 -12.26 22.14 -24.67
N VAL A 349 -12.21 21.74 -23.39
CA VAL A 349 -12.76 22.51 -22.25
C VAL A 349 -11.86 23.70 -21.85
N SER A 350 -10.60 23.71 -22.26
CA SER A 350 -9.65 24.82 -21.98
C SER A 350 -9.69 25.98 -22.99
N ARG A 351 -10.66 26.02 -23.93
CA ARG A 351 -10.76 27.09 -24.95
C ARG A 351 -12.05 27.91 -24.90
N VAL A 352 -12.78 27.86 -23.79
CA VAL A 352 -13.85 28.82 -23.51
C VAL A 352 -13.61 29.42 -22.12
N ALA A 353 -12.70 30.38 -22.08
CA ALA A 353 -12.63 31.46 -21.11
C ALA A 353 -12.19 32.71 -21.86
#